data_AF-A0A960YDK5-F1
#
_entry.id   AF-A0A960YDK5-F1
#
_cell.length_a   1.000
_cell.length_b   1.000
_cell.length_c   1.000
_cell.angle_alpha   90.00
_cell.angle_beta   90.00
_cell.angle_gamma   90.00
#
_symmetry.space_group_name_H-M   'P 1'
#
loop_
_entity.id
_entity.type
_entity.pdbx_description
1 polymer ?
#
loop_
_entity_poly.entity_id
_entity_poly.type
_entity_poly.pdbx_seq_one_letter_code
_entity_poly.pdbx_strand_id
1 'polypeptide(L)'
;MEQEKILYMIMGAIIGAFLSKFIPSFFDPKEHMLKKKPANNPVPLEELEHLQKAKMETLLKMEELEKQLDASRVTYPVIFKASRFKDPFTPDKVTFTEKGVSFRIWSLFEFNDKFIFYSDISTVEVVSGLFFATIIIKPKNKDTEQDITISNFTRKDAQDIQDFIKGRLFSGVEFSKGV
;
A
#
# COMPACT_ATOMS: atom_id res chain seq x y z
N MET A 1 -1.87 3.20 37.34
CA MET A 1 -0.97 4.37 37.30
C MET A 1 0.52 4.01 37.33
N GLU A 2 0.98 3.03 38.13
CA GLU A 2 2.43 2.73 38.23
C GLU A 2 2.97 1.89 37.05
N GLN A 3 2.18 0.93 36.55
CA GLN A 3 2.53 0.07 35.42
C GLN A 3 2.65 0.83 34.09
N GLU A 4 1.84 1.87 33.88
CA GLU A 4 1.87 2.69 32.66
C GLU A 4 3.16 3.50 32.55
N LYS A 5 3.66 4.03 33.68
CA LYS A 5 4.92 4.79 33.72
C LYS A 5 6.12 3.93 33.35
N ILE A 6 6.15 2.68 33.79
CA ILE A 6 7.21 1.72 33.46
C ILE A 6 7.20 1.42 31.96
N LEU A 7 6.02 1.25 31.36
CA LEU A 7 5.89 0.99 29.93
C LEU A 7 6.38 2.17 29.07
N TYR A 8 6.03 3.42 29.43
CA TYR A 8 6.54 4.60 28.73
C TYR A 8 8.06 4.77 28.86
N MET A 9 8.64 4.38 30.00
CA MET A 9 10.08 4.43 30.21
C MET A 9 10.84 3.43 29.33
N ILE A 10 10.30 2.21 29.18
CA ILE A 10 10.86 1.17 28.31
C ILE A 10 10.74 1.57 26.84
N MET A 11 9.58 2.06 26.43
CA MET A 11 9.35 2.51 25.05
C MET A 11 10.24 3.71 24.67
N GLY A 12 10.48 4.65 25.60
CA GLY A 12 11.40 5.76 25.38
C GLY A 12 12.85 5.31 25.17
N ALA A 13 13.31 4.30 25.92
CA ALA A 13 14.65 3.74 25.76
C ALA A 13 14.85 3.04 24.40
N ILE A 14 13.82 2.31 23.94
CA ILE A 14 13.85 1.61 22.65
C ILE A 14 13.88 2.61 21.48
N ILE A 15 13.04 3.65 21.53
CA ILE A 15 13.02 4.71 20.50
C ILE A 15 14.35 5.46 20.47
N GLY A 16 14.92 5.79 21.63
CA GLY A 16 16.23 6.45 21.72
C GLY A 16 17.37 5.62 21.12
N ALA A 17 17.41 4.32 21.41
CA ALA A 17 18.43 3.40 20.88
C ALA A 17 18.25 3.11 19.37
N PHE A 18 17.03 3.26 18.84
CA PHE A 18 16.75 3.10 17.42
C PHE A 18 17.17 4.34 16.63
N LEU A 19 16.89 5.54 17.14
CA LEU A 19 17.29 6.80 16.50
C LEU A 19 18.81 6.99 16.50
N SER A 20 19.52 6.53 17.53
CA SER A 20 20.99 6.62 17.56
C SER A 20 21.70 5.76 16.50
N LYS A 21 21.01 4.79 15.89
CA LYS A 21 21.54 3.97 14.78
C LYS A 21 21.20 4.55 13.39
N PHE A 22 20.31 5.53 13.31
CA PHE A 22 19.79 6.07 12.05
C PHE A 22 20.13 7.55 11.82
N ILE A 23 20.78 8.23 12.77
CA ILE A 23 21.33 9.57 12.56
C ILE A 23 22.81 9.42 12.19
N PRO A 24 23.17 9.39 10.89
CA PRO A 24 24.55 9.58 10.49
C PRO A 24 25.04 10.96 10.94
N SER A 25 26.28 10.99 11.43
CA SER A 25 27.02 12.17 11.89
C SER A 25 27.39 13.13 10.75
N PHE A 26 26.41 13.60 9.97
CA PHE A 26 26.60 14.50 8.84
C PHE A 26 26.53 15.99 9.23
N PHE A 27 27.28 16.39 10.25
CA PHE A 27 27.55 17.81 10.48
C PHE A 27 28.99 17.99 10.93
N ASP A 28 29.89 17.98 9.96
CA ASP A 28 31.23 18.54 10.10
C ASP A 28 31.22 19.93 9.45
N PRO A 29 31.19 21.06 10.19
CA PRO A 29 30.98 22.39 9.62
C PRO A 29 32.21 23.00 8.93
N LYS A 30 33.23 22.19 8.60
CA LYS A 30 34.54 22.72 8.18
C LYS A 30 35.21 21.89 7.09
N GLU A 31 34.59 21.85 5.91
CA GLU A 31 35.36 21.73 4.67
C GLU A 31 35.07 22.93 3.77
N HIS A 32 35.84 23.99 4.02
CA HIS A 32 36.30 24.92 3.00
C HIS A 32 36.93 24.09 1.85
N MET A 33 36.75 24.36 0.57
CA MET A 33 37.08 25.61 -0.12
C MET A 33 36.38 25.56 -1.48
N LEU A 34 35.43 26.45 -1.72
CA LEU A 34 35.02 26.81 -3.07
C LEU A 34 36.26 27.36 -3.79
N LYS A 35 36.82 26.57 -4.72
CA LYS A 35 37.71 27.10 -5.75
C LYS A 35 36.94 28.22 -6.44
N LYS A 36 37.39 29.47 -6.26
CA LYS A 36 36.93 30.62 -7.05
C LYS A 36 37.07 30.23 -8.53
N LYS A 37 35.93 30.01 -9.18
CA LYS A 37 35.83 29.89 -10.64
C LYS A 37 36.30 31.24 -11.22
N PRO A 38 37.27 31.29 -12.13
CA PRO A 38 37.68 32.54 -12.73
C PRO A 38 36.52 33.15 -13.52
N ALA A 39 36.50 34.47 -13.54
CA ALA A 39 35.51 35.33 -14.16
C ALA A 39 35.27 35.01 -15.66
N ASN A 40 34.01 35.18 -16.06
CA ASN A 40 33.52 35.50 -17.41
C ASN A 40 34.50 35.28 -18.58
N ASN A 41 34.58 34.04 -19.06
CA ASN A 41 34.69 33.80 -20.49
C ASN A 41 33.28 33.43 -20.98
N PRO A 42 32.76 34.05 -22.06
CA PRO A 42 31.52 33.59 -22.66
C PRO A 42 31.71 32.13 -23.07
N VAL A 43 30.84 31.27 -22.56
CA VAL A 43 30.80 29.85 -22.94
C VAL A 43 30.67 29.81 -24.47
N PRO A 44 31.60 29.15 -25.19
CA PRO A 44 31.53 29.05 -26.65
C PRO A 44 30.15 28.54 -27.08
N LEU A 45 29.59 29.12 -28.14
CA LEU A 45 28.23 28.82 -28.60
C LEU A 45 28.01 27.31 -28.83
N GLU A 46 29.04 26.61 -29.31
CA GLU A 46 29.07 25.16 -29.50
C GLU A 46 28.89 24.39 -28.16
N GLU A 47 29.54 24.85 -27.08
CA GLU A 47 29.44 24.20 -25.77
C GLU A 47 28.06 24.41 -25.14
N LEU A 48 27.38 25.54 -25.43
CA LEU A 48 25.99 25.78 -25.04
C LEU A 48 25.01 24.85 -25.78
N GLU A 49 25.22 24.62 -27.07
CA GLU A 49 24.39 23.70 -27.87
C GLU A 49 24.55 22.24 -27.40
N HIS A 50 25.77 21.81 -27.10
CA HIS A 50 26.03 20.50 -26.53
C HIS A 50 25.39 20.34 -25.14
N LEU A 51 25.42 21.39 -24.30
CA LEU A 51 24.78 21.37 -22.99
C LEU A 51 23.25 21.32 -23.09
N GLN A 52 22.67 22.07 -24.02
CA GLN A 52 21.22 22.04 -24.26
C GLN A 52 20.79 20.67 -24.78
N LYS A 53 21.54 20.08 -25.72
CA LYS A 53 21.27 18.75 -26.26
C LYS A 53 21.38 17.67 -25.18
N ALA A 54 22.44 17.70 -24.36
CA ALA A 54 22.61 16.77 -23.24
C ALA A 54 21.50 16.92 -22.18
N LYS A 55 21.05 18.16 -21.93
CA LYS A 55 19.93 18.43 -21.02
C LYS A 55 18.60 17.89 -21.58
N MET A 56 18.37 18.01 -22.88
CA MET A 56 17.18 17.45 -23.53
C MET A 56 17.20 15.92 -23.55
N GLU A 57 18.34 15.30 -23.85
CA GLU A 57 18.50 13.84 -23.81
C GLU A 57 18.30 13.28 -22.40
N THR A 58 18.80 13.97 -21.38
CA THR A 58 18.58 13.57 -19.98
C THR A 58 17.13 13.72 -19.54
N LEU A 59 16.45 14.81 -19.94
CA LEU A 59 15.01 14.99 -19.68
C LEU A 59 14.17 13.89 -20.34
N LEU A 60 14.46 13.57 -21.61
CA LEU A 60 13.73 12.56 -22.37
C LEU A 60 13.94 11.16 -21.77
N LYS A 61 15.16 10.87 -21.31
CA LYS A 61 15.48 9.63 -20.62
C LYS A 61 14.83 9.53 -19.24
N MET A 62 14.68 10.65 -18.53
CA MET A 62 13.93 10.70 -17.27
C MET A 62 12.43 10.51 -17.47
N GLU A 63 11.83 11.13 -18.50
CA GLU A 63 10.41 10.94 -18.84
C GLU A 63 10.11 9.47 -19.22
N GLU A 64 11.02 8.85 -19.97
CA GLU A 64 10.88 7.44 -20.33
C GLU A 64 11.07 6.50 -19.13
N LEU A 65 11.96 6.83 -18.20
CA LEU A 65 12.08 6.15 -16.91
C LEU A 65 10.82 6.32 -16.06
N GLU A 66 10.21 7.51 -16.02
CA GLU A 66 8.94 7.73 -15.33
C GLU A 66 7.80 6.91 -15.95
N LYS A 67 7.70 6.85 -17.28
CA LYS A 67 6.73 5.99 -17.98
C LYS A 67 6.97 4.51 -17.69
N GLN A 68 8.23 4.07 -17.67
CA GLN A 68 8.57 2.68 -17.34
C GLN A 68 8.30 2.36 -15.87
N LEU A 69 8.51 3.32 -14.97
CA LEU A 69 8.23 3.16 -13.54
C LEU A 69 6.71 3.13 -13.26
N ASP A 70 5.92 3.96 -13.95
CA ASP A 70 4.47 3.93 -13.87
C ASP A 70 3.88 2.63 -14.44
N ALA A 71 4.45 2.10 -15.53
CA ALA A 71 4.08 0.79 -16.08
C ALA A 71 4.55 -0.39 -15.21
N SER A 72 5.58 -0.19 -14.39
CA SER A 72 6.18 -1.20 -13.52
C SER A 72 5.78 -1.05 -12.04
N ARG A 73 4.83 -0.16 -11.71
CA ARG A 73 4.20 -0.15 -10.38
C ARG A 73 3.45 -1.47 -10.19
N VAL A 74 4.16 -2.45 -9.66
CA VAL A 74 3.60 -3.71 -9.16
C VAL A 74 2.70 -3.33 -7.99
N THR A 75 1.40 -3.21 -8.26
CA THR A 75 0.39 -3.07 -7.22
C THR A 75 0.42 -4.34 -6.38
N TYR A 76 1.09 -4.29 -5.23
CA TYR A 76 1.07 -5.42 -4.30
C TYR A 76 -0.39 -5.67 -3.89
N PRO A 77 -0.93 -6.88 -4.13
CA PRO A 77 -2.30 -7.16 -3.77
C PRO A 77 -2.45 -7.06 -2.26
N VAL A 78 -3.39 -6.24 -1.79
CA VAL A 78 -3.69 -6.14 -0.36
C VAL A 78 -4.37 -7.45 0.04
N ILE A 79 -3.83 -8.11 1.06
CA ILE A 79 -4.25 -9.44 1.48
C ILE A 79 -4.67 -9.40 2.93
N PHE A 80 -5.91 -9.84 3.19
CA PHE A 80 -6.41 -10.10 4.53
C PHE A 80 -6.59 -11.60 4.72
N LYS A 81 -6.30 -12.09 5.92
CA LYS A 81 -6.45 -13.49 6.28
C LYS A 81 -7.35 -13.58 7.50
N ALA A 82 -8.23 -14.57 7.51
CA ALA A 82 -9.04 -14.89 8.66
C ALA A 82 -8.16 -15.33 9.84
N SER A 83 -8.71 -15.22 11.04
CA SER A 83 -8.03 -15.55 12.27
C SER A 83 -7.66 -17.03 12.31
N ARG A 84 -6.36 -17.28 12.47
CA ARG A 84 -5.81 -18.63 12.64
C ARG A 84 -6.27 -19.32 13.93
N PHE A 85 -6.91 -18.58 14.83
CA PHE A 85 -7.44 -19.15 16.07
C PHE A 85 -8.53 -20.18 15.82
N LYS A 86 -9.38 -19.96 14.80
CA LYS A 86 -10.43 -20.90 14.42
C LYS A 86 -9.97 -21.86 13.31
N ASP A 87 -9.13 -21.38 12.39
CA ASP A 87 -8.62 -22.14 11.23
C ASP A 87 -7.08 -22.07 11.15
N PRO A 88 -6.36 -22.89 11.93
CA PRO A 88 -4.91 -22.77 12.10
C PRO A 88 -4.09 -23.16 10.86
N PHE A 89 -4.61 -24.06 10.03
CA PHE A 89 -3.92 -24.63 8.88
C PHE A 89 -4.32 -23.98 7.56
N THR A 90 -5.58 -23.56 7.41
CA THR A 90 -6.14 -23.06 6.15
C THR A 90 -7.09 -21.88 6.39
N PRO A 91 -6.56 -20.72 6.82
CA PRO A 91 -7.40 -19.55 7.04
C PRO A 91 -7.95 -19.02 5.72
N ASP A 92 -9.23 -18.65 5.74
CA ASP A 92 -9.89 -17.92 4.68
C ASP A 92 -9.09 -16.65 4.30
N LYS A 93 -9.09 -16.28 3.02
CA LYS A 93 -8.28 -15.17 2.50
C LYS A 93 -9.09 -14.26 1.60
N VAL A 94 -8.95 -12.96 1.81
CA VAL A 94 -9.42 -11.92 0.90
C VAL A 94 -8.21 -11.30 0.22
N THR A 95 -8.22 -11.29 -1.11
CA THR A 95 -7.15 -10.69 -1.93
C THR A 95 -7.75 -9.59 -2.79
N PHE A 96 -7.30 -8.37 -2.57
CA PHE A 96 -7.69 -7.22 -3.36
C PHE A 96 -6.78 -7.08 -4.57
N THR A 97 -7.41 -6.91 -5.73
CA THR A 97 -6.74 -6.60 -7.00
C THR A 97 -7.24 -5.24 -7.50
N GLU A 98 -6.66 -4.79 -8.61
CA GLU A 98 -7.09 -3.54 -9.26
C GLU A 98 -8.53 -3.63 -9.78
N LYS A 99 -8.94 -4.80 -10.27
CA LYS A 99 -10.23 -5.00 -10.95
C LYS A 99 -11.35 -5.48 -10.02
N GLY A 100 -10.98 -6.14 -8.92
CA GLY A 100 -11.95 -6.77 -8.04
C GLY A 100 -11.32 -7.45 -6.83
N VAL A 101 -12.13 -8.29 -6.19
CA VAL A 101 -11.77 -8.97 -4.95
C VAL A 101 -11.91 -10.47 -5.13
N SER A 102 -10.88 -11.20 -4.69
CA SER A 102 -10.88 -12.65 -4.64
C SER A 102 -11.09 -13.13 -3.20
N PHE A 103 -12.03 -14.06 -3.02
CA PHE A 103 -12.36 -14.74 -1.78
C PHE A 103 -11.95 -16.19 -1.90
N ARG A 104 -11.03 -16.62 -1.04
CA ARG A 104 -10.69 -18.02 -0.86
C ARG A 104 -11.31 -18.49 0.44
N ILE A 105 -12.31 -19.35 0.33
CA ILE A 105 -13.08 -19.89 1.45
C ILE A 105 -12.77 -21.38 1.58
N TRP A 106 -12.36 -21.82 2.75
CA TRP A 106 -12.09 -23.23 3.02
C TRP A 106 -13.34 -23.94 3.56
N SER A 107 -13.76 -25.02 2.91
CA SER A 107 -14.87 -25.86 3.38
C SER A 107 -14.39 -27.30 3.45
N LEU A 108 -14.17 -27.81 4.67
CA LEU A 108 -13.83 -29.19 5.11
C LEU A 108 -12.80 -29.99 4.27
N PHE A 109 -12.93 -30.09 2.94
CA PHE A 109 -12.03 -30.80 2.02
C PHE A 109 -11.79 -30.08 0.68
N GLU A 110 -12.41 -28.92 0.43
CA GLU A 110 -12.32 -28.18 -0.83
C GLU A 110 -12.10 -26.68 -0.57
N PHE A 111 -11.38 -26.01 -1.47
CA PHE A 111 -11.27 -24.56 -1.48
C PHE A 111 -12.21 -23.99 -2.54
N ASN A 112 -13.03 -23.03 -2.15
CA ASN A 112 -13.86 -22.29 -3.07
C ASN A 112 -13.23 -20.90 -3.32
N ASP A 113 -12.65 -20.72 -4.50
CA ASP A 113 -12.13 -19.43 -4.94
C ASP A 113 -13.22 -18.71 -5.75
N LYS A 114 -13.76 -17.62 -5.19
CA LYS A 114 -14.70 -16.72 -5.88
C LYS A 114 -14.01 -15.40 -6.19
N PHE A 115 -14.21 -14.88 -7.40
CA PHE A 115 -13.75 -13.56 -7.78
C PHE A 115 -14.95 -12.71 -8.18
N ILE A 116 -14.99 -11.46 -7.70
CA ILE A 116 -16.04 -10.50 -8.05
C ILE A 116 -15.40 -9.17 -8.45
N PHE A 117 -15.89 -8.58 -9.54
CA PHE A 117 -15.45 -7.25 -9.95
C PHE A 117 -16.07 -6.19 -9.05
N TYR A 118 -15.37 -5.07 -8.83
CA TYR A 118 -15.95 -3.96 -8.05
C TYR A 118 -17.24 -3.42 -8.69
N SER A 119 -17.34 -3.44 -10.03
CA SER A 119 -18.55 -3.05 -10.77
C SER A 119 -19.79 -3.87 -10.43
N ASP A 120 -19.57 -5.10 -9.98
CA ASP A 120 -20.62 -6.11 -9.78
C ASP A 120 -21.00 -6.22 -8.30
N ILE A 121 -20.31 -5.48 -7.41
CA ILE A 121 -20.67 -5.40 -5.99
C ILE A 121 -21.72 -4.32 -5.80
N SER A 122 -22.86 -4.68 -5.21
CA SER A 122 -23.90 -3.72 -4.82
C SER A 122 -23.64 -3.16 -3.43
N THR A 123 -23.38 -4.01 -2.44
CA THR A 123 -23.24 -3.60 -1.04
C THR A 123 -22.35 -4.57 -0.29
N VAL A 124 -21.61 -4.04 0.69
CA VAL A 124 -20.82 -4.83 1.64
C VAL A 124 -21.28 -4.56 3.07
N GLU A 125 -21.66 -5.62 3.76
CA GLU A 125 -22.12 -5.61 5.14
C GLU A 125 -21.13 -6.36 6.04
N VAL A 126 -20.94 -5.85 7.25
CA VAL A 126 -20.12 -6.50 8.27
C VAL A 126 -21.01 -6.82 9.46
N VAL A 127 -21.14 -8.10 9.76
CA VAL A 127 -21.84 -8.60 10.94
C VAL A 127 -20.81 -8.90 12.01
N SER A 128 -20.75 -8.04 13.03
CA SER A 128 -19.80 -8.18 14.13
C SER A 128 -20.34 -9.12 15.21
N GLY A 129 -19.63 -10.22 15.46
CA GLY A 129 -19.82 -11.07 16.63
C GLY A 129 -18.98 -10.62 17.83
N LEU A 130 -18.98 -11.41 18.91
CA LEU A 130 -18.28 -11.05 20.16
C LEU A 130 -16.74 -11.00 20.00
N PHE A 131 -16.16 -11.90 19.20
CA PHE A 131 -14.71 -11.98 18.97
C PHE A 131 -14.32 -11.86 17.50
N PHE A 132 -15.19 -12.29 16.60
CA PHE A 132 -14.95 -12.32 15.15
C PHE A 132 -16.07 -11.61 14.41
N ALA A 133 -15.80 -11.23 13.19
CA ALA A 133 -16.77 -10.64 12.28
C ALA A 133 -16.91 -11.47 11.01
N THR A 134 -18.10 -11.37 10.43
CA THR A 134 -18.47 -11.97 9.15
C THR A 134 -18.73 -10.86 8.15
N ILE A 135 -18.21 -11.02 6.95
CA ILE A 135 -18.33 -10.06 5.85
C ILE A 135 -19.27 -10.69 4.83
N ILE A 136 -20.30 -9.94 4.45
CA ILE A 136 -21.34 -10.35 3.51
C ILE A 136 -21.29 -9.39 2.34
N ILE A 137 -21.08 -9.93 1.14
CA ILE A 137 -20.99 -9.17 -0.09
C ILE A 137 -22.17 -9.53 -0.96
N LYS A 138 -22.97 -8.51 -1.26
CA LYS A 138 -24.17 -8.60 -2.08
C LYS A 138 -23.82 -8.21 -3.51
N PRO A 139 -23.90 -9.14 -4.47
CA PRO A 139 -23.71 -8.81 -5.87
C PRO A 139 -24.86 -7.92 -6.38
N LYS A 140 -24.61 -7.21 -7.47
CA LYS A 140 -25.60 -6.36 -8.15
C LYS A 140 -26.66 -7.20 -8.86
N ASN A 141 -26.25 -8.33 -9.45
CA ASN A 141 -27.12 -9.27 -10.13
C ASN A 141 -27.67 -10.32 -9.13
N LYS A 142 -28.46 -9.85 -8.16
CA LYS A 142 -28.99 -10.70 -7.08
C LYS A 142 -29.82 -11.90 -7.55
N ASP A 143 -30.41 -11.82 -8.75
CA ASP A 143 -31.25 -12.90 -9.29
C ASP A 143 -30.44 -14.09 -9.84
N THR A 144 -29.14 -13.90 -10.08
CA THR A 144 -28.26 -14.93 -10.68
C THR A 144 -27.10 -15.33 -9.77
N GLU A 145 -26.69 -14.46 -8.85
CA GLU A 145 -25.53 -14.67 -7.98
C GLU A 145 -25.92 -14.71 -6.51
N GLN A 146 -25.35 -15.67 -5.77
CA GLN A 146 -25.54 -15.81 -4.33
C GLN A 146 -24.63 -14.87 -3.54
N ASP A 147 -25.11 -14.41 -2.39
CA ASP A 147 -24.33 -13.61 -1.45
C ASP A 147 -23.03 -14.33 -1.05
N ILE A 148 -21.91 -13.63 -1.17
CA ILE A 148 -20.60 -14.16 -0.76
C ILE A 148 -20.43 -13.85 0.72
N THR A 149 -20.41 -14.90 1.55
CA THR A 149 -20.21 -14.78 2.99
C THR A 149 -18.86 -15.34 3.37
N ILE A 150 -18.04 -14.54 4.04
CA ILE A 150 -16.73 -14.97 4.56
C ILE A 150 -16.61 -14.58 6.03
N SER A 151 -16.15 -15.51 6.86
CA SER A 151 -16.23 -15.38 8.32
C SER A 151 -14.86 -15.38 8.97
N ASN A 152 -14.85 -15.27 10.30
CA ASN A 152 -13.65 -15.48 11.11
C ASN A 152 -12.57 -14.39 10.95
N PHE A 153 -12.94 -13.18 10.51
CA PHE A 153 -12.03 -12.03 10.54
C PHE A 153 -12.04 -11.38 11.93
N THR A 154 -10.95 -10.72 12.30
CA THR A 154 -11.00 -9.81 13.45
C THR A 154 -11.96 -8.66 13.13
N ARG A 155 -12.56 -8.04 14.15
CA ARG A 155 -13.47 -6.90 13.94
C ARG A 155 -12.81 -5.77 13.16
N LYS A 156 -11.52 -5.52 13.46
CA LYS A 156 -10.73 -4.51 12.77
C LYS A 156 -10.50 -4.88 11.31
N ASP A 157 -10.04 -6.10 11.03
CA ASP A 157 -9.80 -6.53 9.64
C ASP A 157 -11.09 -6.50 8.82
N ALA A 158 -12.23 -6.89 9.40
CA ALA A 158 -13.51 -6.85 8.70
C ALA A 158 -13.96 -5.42 8.37
N GLN A 159 -13.72 -4.46 9.27
CA GLN A 159 -13.96 -3.04 9.01
C GLN A 159 -13.02 -2.50 7.92
N ASP A 160 -11.72 -2.79 8.03
CA ASP A 160 -10.72 -2.38 7.04
C ASP A 160 -11.06 -2.93 5.64
N ILE A 161 -11.50 -4.19 5.54
CA ILE A 161 -11.98 -4.80 4.30
C ILE A 161 -13.21 -4.06 3.76
N GLN A 162 -14.20 -3.77 4.61
CA GLN A 162 -15.41 -3.06 4.21
C GLN A 162 -15.10 -1.66 3.69
N ASP A 163 -14.25 -0.93 4.39
CA ASP A 163 -13.84 0.42 4.02
C ASP A 163 -13.02 0.41 2.73
N PHE A 164 -12.16 -0.58 2.54
CA PHE A 164 -11.41 -0.74 1.29
C PHE A 164 -12.33 -1.00 0.10
N ILE A 165 -13.31 -1.90 0.24
CA ILE A 165 -14.27 -2.16 -0.84
C ILE A 165 -15.10 -0.91 -1.12
N LYS A 166 -15.67 -0.29 -0.08
CA LYS A 166 -16.46 0.95 -0.24
C LYS A 166 -15.64 2.06 -0.88
N GLY A 167 -14.40 2.26 -0.45
CA GLY A 167 -13.47 3.22 -1.03
C GLY A 167 -13.33 3.01 -2.54
N ARG A 168 -13.21 1.75 -2.99
CA ARG A 168 -13.11 1.41 -4.43
C ARG A 168 -14.43 1.55 -5.18
N LEU A 169 -15.58 1.33 -4.53
CA LEU A 169 -16.91 1.49 -5.14
C LEU A 169 -17.26 2.95 -5.37
N PHE A 170 -16.99 3.81 -4.38
CA PHE A 170 -17.35 5.23 -4.43
C PHE A 170 -16.33 6.06 -5.18
N SER A 171 -15.07 5.62 -5.25
CA SER A 171 -14.06 6.42 -5.92
C SER A 171 -14.22 6.39 -7.43
N GLY A 172 -14.67 5.31 -8.06
CA GLY A 172 -14.63 5.20 -9.54
C GLY A 172 -13.23 5.48 -10.13
N VAL A 173 -12.21 5.48 -9.28
CA VAL A 173 -10.89 6.05 -9.51
C VAL A 173 -9.89 4.92 -9.39
N GLU A 174 -9.22 4.67 -10.51
CA GLU A 174 -7.92 4.02 -10.57
C GLU A 174 -6.99 4.74 -9.58
N PHE A 175 -6.65 4.08 -8.48
CA PHE A 175 -5.65 4.61 -7.57
C PHE A 175 -4.27 4.47 -8.19
N SER A 176 -3.91 5.45 -9.01
CA SER A 176 -2.61 6.10 -8.93
C SER A 176 -2.70 7.20 -7.87
N LYS A 177 -1.65 7.33 -7.05
CA LYS A 177 -1.44 8.21 -5.88
C LYS A 177 -2.06 7.70 -4.57
N GLY A 178 -1.38 7.62 -3.43
CA GLY A 178 -0.07 8.15 -3.04
C GLY A 178 -0.20 8.72 -1.63
N VAL A 179 0.50 8.13 -0.66
CA VAL A 179 1.18 8.76 0.48
C VAL A 179 2.36 7.85 0.83
#